data_AF-A0A9W5Y745-F1
#
_entry.id   AF-A0A9W5Y745-F1
#
_cell.length_a   1.000
_cell.length_b   1.000
_cell.length_c   1.000
_cell.angle_alpha   90.00
_cell.angle_beta   90.00
_cell.angle_gamma   90.00
#
_symmetry.space_group_name_H-M   'P 1'
#
loop_
_entity.id
_entity.type
_entity.pdbx_description
1 polymer ?
#
loop_
_entity_poly.entity_id
_entity_poly.type
_entity_poly.pdbx_seq_one_letter_code
_entity_poly.pdbx_strand_id
1 'polypeptide(L)'
;MTSDADGNYTNAYTYGLDRISIDKLSPDSDAKTDPLFYLYDGRGSVSDVTNSLGQVKDKYRYDPYGEVKHGGFWGSNATHYENFYGYNGEDYNRLSGLEYLRARYYEPESEKLFI
;
A
#
# COMPACT_ATOMS: atom_id res chain seq x y z
N MET A 1 -8.99 7.26 -3.15
CA MET A 1 -9.55 6.11 -3.89
C MET A 1 -8.68 5.89 -5.14
N THR A 2 -8.67 4.70 -5.72
CA THR A 2 -8.10 4.44 -7.07
C THR A 2 -9.21 4.03 -8.02
N SER A 3 -8.98 4.19 -9.32
CA SER A 3 -9.90 3.78 -10.38
C SER A 3 -9.20 2.97 -11.47
N ASP A 4 -9.97 2.20 -12.23
CA ASP A 4 -9.50 1.54 -13.45
C ASP A 4 -9.43 2.54 -14.65
N ALA A 5 -9.05 2.02 -15.83
CA ALA A 5 -8.96 2.80 -17.06
C ALA A 5 -10.31 3.33 -17.56
N ASP A 6 -11.41 2.70 -17.15
CA ASP A 6 -12.78 3.06 -17.51
C ASP A 6 -13.41 4.07 -16.53
N GLY A 7 -12.69 4.41 -15.45
CA GLY A 7 -13.10 5.39 -14.44
C GLY A 7 -13.91 4.81 -13.29
N ASN A 8 -14.02 3.48 -13.18
CA ASN A 8 -14.69 2.84 -12.05
C ASN A 8 -13.76 2.79 -10.84
N TYR A 9 -14.28 3.12 -9.66
CA TYR A 9 -13.49 3.04 -8.43
C TYR A 9 -13.21 1.59 -8.04
N THR A 10 -11.94 1.28 -7.81
CA THR A 10 -11.45 -0.06 -7.50
C THR A 10 -11.05 -0.22 -6.04
N ASN A 11 -10.56 0.85 -5.40
CA ASN A 11 -10.16 0.82 -3.99
C ASN A 11 -10.52 2.10 -3.26
N ALA A 12 -11.02 1.95 -2.02
CA ALA A 12 -11.11 3.02 -1.04
C ALA A 12 -10.08 2.83 0.06
N TYR A 13 -9.50 3.93 0.54
CA TYR A 13 -8.45 3.92 1.55
C TYR A 13 -8.88 4.76 2.74
N THR A 14 -8.68 4.23 3.94
CA THR A 14 -8.88 4.96 5.19
C THR A 14 -7.52 5.40 5.73
N TYR A 15 -7.41 6.67 6.14
CA TYR A 15 -6.17 7.26 6.62
C TYR A 15 -6.33 7.81 8.05
N GLY A 16 -5.25 7.71 8.82
CA GLY A 16 -5.00 8.47 10.05
C GLY A 16 -3.75 9.33 9.85
N LEU A 17 -2.75 9.16 10.70
CA LEU A 17 -1.39 9.68 10.42
C LEU A 17 -0.77 8.96 9.22
N ASP A 18 -1.01 7.65 9.13
CA ASP A 18 -0.63 6.80 8.01
C ASP A 18 -1.88 6.10 7.44
N ARG A 19 -1.72 5.32 6.37
CA ARG A 19 -2.83 4.56 5.77
C ARG A 19 -3.20 3.40 6.69
N ILE A 20 -4.48 3.32 7.06
CA ILE A 20 -4.97 2.32 8.02
C ILE A 20 -5.46 1.07 7.28
N SER A 21 -6.31 1.27 6.28
CA SER A 21 -6.98 0.17 5.60
C SER A 21 -7.27 0.44 4.14
N ILE A 22 -7.55 -0.65 3.42
CA ILE A 22 -8.05 -0.66 2.04
C ILE A 22 -9.31 -1.53 1.95
N ASP A 23 -10.34 -0.98 1.31
CA ASP A 23 -11.56 -1.67 0.92
C ASP A 23 -11.55 -1.81 -0.61
N LYS A 24 -11.60 -3.05 -1.14
CA LYS A 24 -11.76 -3.22 -2.59
C LYS A 24 -13.21 -3.04 -2.98
N LEU A 25 -13.42 -2.18 -3.97
CA LEU A 25 -14.70 -1.84 -4.55
C LEU A 25 -14.87 -2.60 -5.87
N SER A 26 -16.08 -3.06 -6.13
CA SER A 26 -16.46 -3.68 -7.39
C SER A 26 -17.57 -2.84 -8.01
N PRO A 27 -17.46 -2.39 -9.28
CA PRO A 27 -18.53 -1.67 -9.94
C PRO A 27 -19.75 -2.55 -10.21
N ASP A 28 -19.53 -3.85 -10.40
CA ASP A 28 -20.57 -4.81 -10.79
C ASP A 28 -21.27 -5.49 -9.60
N SER A 29 -20.83 -5.23 -8.37
CA SER A 29 -21.44 -5.82 -7.18
C SER A 29 -21.38 -4.90 -5.97
N ASP A 30 -22.48 -4.82 -5.22
CA ASP A 30 -22.52 -4.25 -3.86
C ASP A 30 -21.74 -5.10 -2.83
N ALA A 31 -21.05 -6.15 -3.30
CA ALA A 31 -20.23 -7.00 -2.46
C ALA A 31 -18.98 -6.24 -2.02
N LYS A 32 -19.06 -5.62 -0.84
CA LYS A 32 -17.87 -5.20 -0.11
C LYS A 32 -17.02 -6.44 0.20
N THR A 33 -15.78 -6.41 -0.26
CA THR A 33 -14.79 -7.40 0.16
C THR A 33 -14.33 -7.13 1.59
N ASP A 34 -13.86 -8.17 2.28
CA ASP A 34 -13.27 -8.06 3.60
C ASP A 34 -12.10 -7.05 3.57
N PRO A 35 -12.14 -5.95 4.35
CA PRO A 35 -11.09 -4.93 4.32
C PRO A 35 -9.76 -5.50 4.77
N LEU A 36 -8.69 -4.93 4.23
CA LEU A 36 -7.34 -5.19 4.66
C LEU A 36 -6.78 -4.04 5.48
N PHE A 37 -5.95 -4.36 6.47
CA PHE A 37 -5.34 -3.42 7.39
C PHE A 37 -3.82 -3.48 7.28
N TYR A 38 -3.20 -2.31 7.20
CA TYR A 38 -1.76 -2.14 7.13
C TYR A 38 -1.15 -2.06 8.52
N LEU A 39 -0.11 -2.86 8.76
CA LEU A 39 0.73 -2.77 9.94
C LEU A 39 2.09 -2.24 9.53
N TYR A 40 2.66 -1.40 10.38
CA TYR A 40 3.90 -0.68 10.10
C TYR A 40 5.02 -1.09 11.04
N ASP A 41 6.23 -1.13 10.51
CA ASP A 41 7.44 -1.21 11.34
C ASP A 41 7.78 0.16 11.97
N GLY A 42 8.80 0.18 12.83
CA GLY A 42 9.23 1.39 13.52
C GLY A 42 9.78 2.51 12.62
N ARG A 43 9.94 2.25 11.32
CA ARG A 43 10.38 3.23 10.31
C ARG A 43 9.22 3.72 9.44
N GLY A 44 8.00 3.22 9.66
CA GLY A 44 6.82 3.55 8.86
C GLY A 44 6.73 2.76 7.55
N SER A 45 7.47 1.67 7.39
CA SER A 45 7.29 0.74 6.26
C SER A 45 6.21 -0.29 6.58
N VAL A 46 5.41 -0.70 5.60
CA VAL A 46 4.38 -1.73 5.80
C VAL A 46 5.05 -3.07 6.11
N SER A 47 4.93 -3.60 7.32
CA SER A 47 5.54 -4.88 7.71
C SER A 47 4.62 -6.07 7.45
N ASP A 48 3.31 -5.86 7.58
CA ASP A 48 2.30 -6.92 7.49
C ASP A 48 0.98 -6.33 7.01
N VAL A 49 0.16 -7.16 6.36
CA VAL A 49 -1.21 -6.84 5.96
C VAL A 49 -2.13 -7.91 6.53
N THR A 50 -3.20 -7.49 7.19
CA THR A 50 -4.15 -8.41 7.84
C THR A 50 -5.57 -8.20 7.31
N ASN A 51 -6.45 -9.19 7.48
CA ASN A 51 -7.88 -8.99 7.25
C ASN A 51 -8.62 -8.62 8.55
N SER A 52 -9.94 -8.44 8.48
CA SER A 52 -10.76 -8.07 9.66
C SER A 52 -10.72 -9.07 10.82
N LEU A 53 -10.34 -10.33 10.55
CA LEU A 53 -10.16 -11.37 11.57
C LEU A 53 -8.75 -11.37 12.19
N GLY A 54 -7.88 -10.43 11.80
CA GLY A 54 -6.48 -10.36 12.25
C GLY A 54 -5.57 -11.42 11.63
N GLN A 55 -6.03 -12.12 10.59
CA GLN A 55 -5.20 -13.10 9.89
C GLN A 55 -4.24 -12.37 8.95
N VAL A 56 -2.95 -12.68 9.05
CA VAL A 56 -1.93 -12.14 8.15
C VAL A 56 -2.16 -12.66 6.73
N LYS A 57 -2.34 -11.73 5.79
CA LYS A 57 -2.45 -11.97 4.34
C LYS A 57 -1.12 -11.81 3.63
N ASP A 58 -0.35 -10.79 4.00
CA ASP A 58 0.99 -10.55 3.47
C ASP A 58 1.96 -10.11 4.58
N LYS A 59 3.24 -10.44 4.41
CA LYS A 59 4.33 -10.02 5.30
C LYS A 59 5.52 -9.55 4.48
N TYR A 60 6.04 -8.38 4.83
CA TYR A 60 7.16 -7.75 4.17
C TYR A 60 8.35 -7.61 5.11
N ARG A 61 9.53 -7.82 4.56
CA ARG A 61 10.81 -7.45 5.14
C ARG A 61 11.58 -6.73 4.08
N TYR A 62 12.15 -5.60 4.44
CA TYR A 62 12.92 -4.78 3.53
C TYR A 62 14.39 -4.85 3.93
N ASP A 63 15.26 -4.85 2.94
CA ASP A 63 16.64 -4.47 3.19
C ASP A 63 16.75 -2.95 3.44
N PRO A 64 17.93 -2.42 3.78
CA PRO A 64 18.10 -0.98 4.02
C PRO A 64 17.75 -0.07 2.83
N TYR A 65 17.66 -0.62 1.61
CA TYR A 65 17.41 0.11 0.37
C TYR A 65 15.96 -0.04 -0.13
N GLY A 66 15.10 -0.76 0.61
CA GLY A 66 13.69 -0.94 0.26
C GLY A 66 13.40 -2.17 -0.60
N GLU A 67 14.40 -3.02 -0.87
CA GLU A 67 14.16 -4.25 -1.61
C GLU A 67 13.38 -5.25 -0.73
N VAL A 68 12.24 -5.72 -1.23
CA VAL A 68 11.41 -6.70 -0.51
C VAL A 68 12.12 -8.05 -0.48
N LYS A 69 12.65 -8.42 0.68
CA LYS A 69 13.05 -9.79 1.00
C LYS A 69 11.79 -10.51 1.50
N HIS A 70 11.03 -11.10 0.58
CA HIS A 70 9.78 -11.80 0.92
C HIS A 70 10.03 -12.87 2.01
N GLY A 71 9.44 -12.64 3.19
CA GLY A 71 9.33 -13.64 4.26
C GLY A 71 7.99 -14.35 4.10
N GLY A 72 7.98 -15.46 3.34
CA GLY A 72 6.80 -16.03 2.70
C GLY A 72 5.54 -16.30 3.53
N PHE A 73 4.40 -16.33 2.84
CA PHE A 73 3.60 -17.55 2.76
C PHE A 73 3.38 -17.91 1.28
N TRP A 74 3.58 -19.19 1.03
CA TRP A 74 3.57 -19.87 -0.25
C TRP A 74 2.14 -20.25 -0.62
N GLY A 75 1.75 -19.97 -1.85
CA GLY A 75 0.59 -20.59 -2.48
C GLY A 75 0.45 -20.05 -3.88
N SER A 76 0.34 -20.94 -4.88
CA SER A 76 0.03 -20.61 -6.28
C SER A 76 -1.30 -19.90 -6.48
N ASN A 77 -2.02 -19.62 -5.38
CA ASN A 77 -3.32 -18.99 -5.29
C ASN A 77 -3.34 -17.84 -4.27
N ALA A 78 -2.18 -17.40 -3.78
CA ALA A 78 -2.10 -16.16 -3.02
C ALA A 78 -2.48 -15.06 -3.99
N THR A 79 -3.67 -14.48 -3.81
CA THR A 79 -3.95 -13.14 -4.31
C THR A 79 -2.89 -12.28 -3.64
N HIS A 80 -1.73 -12.11 -4.30
CA HIS A 80 -0.84 -11.04 -3.96
C HIS A 80 -1.72 -9.81 -4.10
N TYR A 81 -2.13 -9.27 -2.96
CA TYR A 81 -2.78 -8.00 -3.00
C TYR A 81 -1.76 -7.11 -3.70
N GLU A 82 -2.17 -6.54 -4.83
CA GLU A 82 -1.44 -5.49 -5.52
C GLU A 82 -1.39 -4.34 -4.53
N ASN A 83 -0.49 -4.50 -3.57
CA ASN A 83 -0.35 -3.62 -2.48
C ASN A 83 0.59 -2.57 -3.02
N PHE A 84 -0.04 -1.51 -3.49
CA PHE A 84 0.65 -0.37 -4.00
C PHE A 84 1.53 0.24 -2.91
N TYR A 85 1.36 -0.06 -1.61
CA TYR A 85 2.10 0.64 -0.56
C TYR A 85 2.97 -0.26 0.31
N GLY A 86 4.25 0.10 0.42
CA GLY A 86 5.27 -0.76 1.03
C GLY A 86 6.31 -0.01 1.87
N TYR A 87 7.54 0.03 1.35
CA TYR A 87 8.68 0.66 2.03
C TYR A 87 8.41 2.16 2.27
N ASN A 88 8.73 2.65 3.47
CA ASN A 88 8.36 4.00 3.96
C ASN A 88 6.88 4.41 3.77
N GLY A 89 5.97 3.45 3.57
CA GLY A 89 4.55 3.69 3.29
C GLY A 89 4.26 4.20 1.87
N GLU A 90 5.25 4.14 0.98
CA GLU A 90 5.23 4.73 -0.37
C GLU A 90 4.71 3.78 -1.43
N ASP A 91 4.31 4.38 -2.55
CA ASP A 91 3.82 3.67 -3.73
C ASP A 91 4.93 2.84 -4.38
N TYR A 92 4.76 1.53 -4.47
CA TYR A 92 5.65 0.56 -5.10
C TYR A 92 4.92 -0.15 -6.24
N ASN A 93 5.45 0.02 -7.45
CA ASN A 93 4.99 -0.72 -8.62
C ASN A 93 5.83 -1.99 -8.79
N ARG A 94 5.23 -3.15 -8.48
CA ARG A 94 5.90 -4.44 -8.58
C ARG A 94 6.27 -4.85 -10.02
N LEU A 95 5.53 -4.39 -11.02
CA LEU A 95 5.79 -4.73 -12.43
C LEU A 95 7.04 -4.01 -12.94
N SER A 96 7.22 -2.75 -12.56
CA SER A 96 8.42 -1.97 -12.94
C SER A 96 9.56 -2.10 -11.93
N GLY A 97 9.27 -2.53 -10.70
CA GLY A 97 10.21 -2.51 -9.58
C GLY A 97 10.51 -1.12 -9.04
N LEU A 98 9.74 -0.10 -9.46
CA LEU A 98 9.98 1.30 -9.10
C LEU A 98 9.13 1.72 -7.91
N GLU A 99 9.75 2.47 -7.00
CA GLU A 99 9.10 3.11 -5.86
C GLU A 99 8.98 4.61 -6.09
N TYR A 100 7.80 5.17 -5.80
CA TYR A 100 7.51 6.59 -5.88
C TYR A 100 7.73 7.25 -4.52
N LEU A 101 8.86 7.94 -4.37
CA LEU A 101 9.29 8.54 -3.10
C LEU A 101 8.81 9.99 -2.87
N ARG A 102 7.66 10.38 -3.44
CA ARG A 102 7.08 11.74 -3.36
C ARG A 102 8.07 12.85 -3.75
N ALA A 103 7.98 13.32 -5.00
CA ALA A 103 8.72 14.52 -5.39
C ALA A 103 8.18 15.74 -4.60
N ARG A 104 9.03 16.39 -3.78
CA ARG A 104 8.69 17.63 -3.07
C ARG A 104 9.44 18.79 -3.71
N TYR A 105 8.74 19.89 -3.95
CA TYR A 105 9.35 21.13 -4.43
C TYR A 105 9.59 22.05 -3.23
N TYR A 106 10.74 22.69 -3.16
CA TYR A 106 11.07 23.58 -2.04
C TYR A 106 11.50 24.94 -2.60
N GLU A 107 10.88 26.01 -2.12
CA GLU A 107 11.27 27.40 -2.36
C GLU A 107 12.20 27.87 -1.25
N PRO A 108 13.52 28.01 -1.51
CA PRO A 108 14.47 28.35 -0.46
C PRO A 108 14.32 29.78 0.04
N GLU A 109 13.90 30.69 -0.84
CA GLU A 109 13.79 32.12 -0.52
C GLU A 109 12.65 32.40 0.47
N SER A 110 11.60 31.59 0.44
CA SER A 110 10.46 31.69 1.34
C SER A 110 10.43 30.60 2.41
N GLU A 111 11.44 29.71 2.41
CA GLU A 111 11.51 28.48 3.21
C GLU A 111 10.24 27.61 3.09
N LYS A 112 9.53 27.71 1.96
CA LYS A 112 8.31 26.95 1.74
C LYS A 112 8.61 25.63 1.09
N LEU A 113 8.23 24.57 1.80
CA LEU A 113 8.04 23.27 1.19
C LEU A 113 6.68 23.24 0.48
N PHE A 114 6.72 23.04 -0.83
CA PHE A 114 5.57 22.64 -1.64
C PHE A 114 5.54 21.12 -1.70
N ILE A 115 4.62 20.56 -0.92
CA ILE A 115 4.22 19.16 -1.00
C ILE A 115 2.96 19.00 -1.84
#